data_AF-A0A4Z0KQU1-F1
#
_entry.id   AF-A0A4Z0KQU1-F1
#
_cell.length_a   1.000
_cell.length_b   1.000
_cell.length_c   1.000
_cell.angle_alpha   90.00
_cell.angle_beta   90.00
_cell.angle_gamma   90.00
#
_symmetry.space_group_name_H-M   'P 1'
#
loop_
_entity.id
_entity.type
_entity.pdbx_description
1 polymer ?
#
loop_
_entity_poly.entity_id
_entity_poly.type
_entity_poly.pdbx_seq_one_letter_code
_entity_poly.pdbx_strand_id
1 'polypeptide(L)'
;MQSRRFHRLSRFRKNKRLLRERLRQRIFFRDRVVPEMMENPRVLVLTGAGISAESGIRTFRAADGLWEEHRVEDVATPEGFARNPGLVQTFYNARRQQLQQPEIQPNAAHLALAKLEEALGDRFLLVTQNIDNLHERAGNRNIIHMHGELLKVRCSQSGQILEWNGDVMPEDKCHCCQFPAPLRPRGLTFGEM
;
A
#
# COMPACT_ATOMS: atom_id res chain seq x y z
N MET A 1 50.04 -31.79 -17.52
CA MET A 1 48.57 -32.02 -17.37
C MET A 1 47.78 -30.86 -16.72
N GLN A 2 48.40 -29.85 -16.10
CA GLN A 2 47.68 -28.78 -15.38
C GLN A 2 47.04 -27.69 -16.28
N SER A 3 47.56 -27.40 -17.48
CA SER A 3 47.09 -26.28 -18.32
C SER A 3 45.67 -26.43 -18.87
N ARG A 4 45.24 -27.66 -19.20
CA ARG A 4 43.90 -27.92 -19.76
C ARG A 4 42.76 -27.70 -18.75
N ARG A 5 43.02 -27.90 -17.45
CA ARG A 5 42.04 -27.72 -16.37
C ARG A 5 41.79 -26.23 -16.08
N PHE A 6 42.85 -25.44 -16.02
CA PHE A 6 42.74 -23.98 -15.87
C PHE A 6 42.02 -23.33 -17.05
N HIS A 7 42.28 -23.80 -18.28
CA HIS A 7 41.61 -23.29 -19.46
C HIS A 7 40.10 -23.62 -19.49
N ARG A 8 39.69 -24.81 -19.02
CA ARG A 8 38.27 -25.16 -18.86
C ARG A 8 37.58 -24.32 -17.78
N LEU A 9 38.23 -24.10 -16.64
CA LEU A 9 37.68 -23.30 -15.54
C LEU A 9 37.52 -21.82 -15.93
N SER A 10 38.51 -21.26 -16.63
CA SER A 10 38.44 -19.89 -17.17
C SER A 10 37.28 -19.75 -18.17
N ARG A 11 37.14 -20.70 -19.10
CA ARG A 11 36.05 -20.72 -20.09
C ARG A 11 34.67 -20.89 -19.44
N PHE A 12 34.55 -21.72 -18.41
CA PHE A 12 33.32 -21.87 -17.63
C PHE A 12 32.94 -20.57 -16.89
N ARG A 13 33.90 -19.91 -16.24
CA ARG A 13 33.68 -18.61 -15.57
C ARG A 13 33.26 -17.52 -16.56
N LYS A 14 33.91 -17.46 -17.74
CA LYS A 14 33.56 -16.53 -18.82
C LYS A 14 32.14 -16.77 -19.34
N ASN A 15 31.76 -18.02 -19.58
CA ASN A 15 30.41 -18.38 -20.02
C ASN A 15 29.35 -18.09 -18.95
N LYS A 16 29.63 -18.36 -17.67
CA LYS A 16 28.72 -18.04 -16.56
C LYS A 16 28.54 -16.52 -16.39
N ARG A 17 29.60 -15.74 -16.59
CA ARG A 17 29.53 -14.27 -16.61
C ARG A 17 28.68 -13.76 -17.77
N LEU A 18 28.91 -14.25 -18.98
CA LEU A 18 28.11 -13.89 -20.16
C LEU A 18 26.64 -14.27 -20.02
N LEU A 19 26.34 -15.43 -19.41
CA LEU A 19 24.97 -15.85 -19.13
C LEU A 19 24.29 -14.93 -18.11
N ARG A 20 25.01 -14.51 -17.05
CA ARG A 20 24.52 -13.55 -16.06
C ARG A 20 24.34 -12.15 -16.65
N GLU A 21 25.25 -11.70 -17.51
CA GLU A 21 25.13 -10.43 -18.24
C GLU A 21 23.91 -10.47 -19.18
N ARG A 22 23.69 -11.57 -19.91
CA ARG A 22 22.48 -11.76 -20.75
C ARG A 22 21.18 -11.82 -19.95
N LEU A 23 21.18 -12.49 -18.78
CA LEU A 23 20.03 -12.53 -17.88
C LEU A 23 19.73 -11.14 -17.30
N ARG A 24 20.76 -10.38 -16.90
CA ARG A 24 20.60 -8.98 -16.45
C ARG A 24 20.09 -8.08 -17.58
N GLN A 25 20.56 -8.26 -18.80
CA GLN A 25 20.07 -7.51 -19.98
C GLN A 25 18.62 -7.87 -20.36
N ARG A 26 18.16 -9.09 -20.06
CA ARG A 26 16.74 -9.47 -20.23
C ARG A 26 15.82 -8.89 -19.16
N ILE A 27 16.32 -8.73 -17.93
CA ILE A 27 15.55 -8.14 -16.82
C ILE A 27 15.42 -6.62 -16.99
N PHE A 28 16.44 -5.98 -17.59
CA PHE A 28 16.37 -4.58 -18.05
C PHE A 28 16.07 -4.55 -19.54
N PHE A 29 14.85 -4.95 -19.91
CA PHE A 29 14.37 -4.75 -21.27
C PHE A 29 14.19 -3.24 -21.49
N ARG A 30 15.25 -2.58 -21.96
CA ARG A 30 15.19 -1.22 -22.46
C ARG A 30 14.80 -1.35 -23.93
N ASP A 31 13.51 -1.17 -24.20
CA ASP A 31 12.96 -1.20 -25.56
C ASP A 31 13.79 -0.31 -26.47
N ARG A 32 14.47 -0.93 -27.44
CA ARG A 32 15.27 -0.27 -28.48
C ARG A 32 14.63 -0.42 -29.86
N VAL A 33 13.33 -0.63 -29.89
CA VAL A 33 12.52 -0.47 -31.10
C VAL A 33 11.54 0.64 -30.75
N VAL A 34 11.73 1.81 -31.34
CA VAL A 34 10.74 2.89 -31.31
C VAL A 34 9.99 2.78 -32.63
N PRO A 35 8.79 2.18 -32.66
CA PRO A 35 7.89 2.37 -33.78
C PRO A 35 7.37 3.81 -33.78
N GLU A 36 7.01 4.32 -34.95
CA GLU A 36 6.18 5.52 -35.11
C GLU A 36 5.08 5.58 -34.06
N MET A 37 5.07 6.68 -33.28
CA MET A 37 4.06 7.07 -32.29
C MET A 37 3.37 5.89 -31.59
N MET A 38 4.12 5.15 -30.75
CA MET A 38 3.47 4.28 -29.78
C MET A 38 2.54 5.11 -28.91
N GLU A 39 1.24 4.78 -28.92
CA GLU A 39 0.34 5.25 -27.88
C GLU A 39 0.97 4.96 -26.51
N ASN A 40 0.97 5.94 -25.59
CA ASN A 40 1.52 5.69 -24.26
C ASN A 40 0.83 4.45 -23.65
N PRO A 41 1.59 3.58 -22.96
CA PRO A 41 1.05 2.34 -22.42
C PRO A 41 0.00 2.61 -21.35
N ARG A 42 -0.91 1.65 -21.15
CA ARG A 42 -1.73 1.58 -19.93
C ARG A 42 -0.90 0.99 -18.80
N VAL A 43 -0.82 1.71 -17.69
CA VAL A 43 0.03 1.37 -16.54
C VAL A 43 -0.85 1.23 -15.30
N LEU A 44 -0.77 0.05 -14.67
CA LEU A 44 -1.30 -0.18 -13.34
C LEU A 44 -0.14 -0.28 -12.36
N VAL A 45 -0.21 0.47 -11.26
CA VAL A 45 0.76 0.39 -10.15
C VAL A 45 0.08 -0.17 -8.92
N LEU A 46 0.60 -1.28 -8.39
CA LEU A 46 0.19 -1.82 -7.09
C LEU A 46 1.21 -1.39 -6.03
N THR A 47 0.76 -0.68 -5.00
CA THR A 47 1.59 -0.26 -3.87
C THR A 47 1.18 -0.95 -2.58
N GLY A 48 2.10 -0.94 -1.61
CA GLY A 48 1.87 -1.46 -0.26
C GLY A 48 2.75 -0.73 0.75
N ALA A 49 2.72 -1.16 2.01
CA ALA A 49 3.17 -0.35 3.15
C ALA A 49 4.61 0.17 3.02
N GLY A 50 5.48 -0.56 2.32
CA GLY A 50 6.86 -0.16 2.05
C GLY A 50 7.00 1.21 1.39
N ILE A 51 6.05 1.65 0.57
CA ILE A 51 6.11 2.99 -0.05
C ILE A 51 5.97 4.12 0.98
N SER A 52 5.25 3.87 2.08
CA SER A 52 5.00 4.86 3.14
C SER A 52 6.06 4.83 4.26
N ALA A 53 7.00 3.88 4.23
CA ALA A 53 8.02 3.72 5.26
C ALA A 53 8.92 4.96 5.41
N GLU A 54 9.37 5.53 4.29
CA GLU A 54 10.20 6.75 4.27
C GLU A 54 9.43 8.01 4.71
N SER A 55 8.09 7.93 4.79
CA SER A 55 7.22 8.98 5.30
C SER A 55 6.97 8.86 6.81
N GLY A 56 7.65 7.94 7.51
CA GLY A 56 7.50 7.75 8.96
C GLY A 56 6.34 6.84 9.39
N ILE A 57 5.66 6.19 8.44
CA ILE A 57 4.60 5.21 8.74
C ILE A 57 5.24 3.83 8.95
N ARG A 58 5.01 3.22 10.12
CA ARG A 58 5.49 1.86 10.38
C ARG A 58 4.72 0.86 9.53
N THR A 59 5.46 -0.08 8.95
CA THR A 59 4.91 -1.09 8.06
C THR A 59 4.48 -2.33 8.83
N PHE A 60 3.38 -2.95 8.41
CA PHE A 60 3.03 -4.28 8.86
C PHE A 60 4.10 -5.29 8.42
N ARG A 61 4.52 -6.17 9.33
CA ARG A 61 5.49 -7.23 9.06
C ARG A 61 4.80 -8.59 9.13
N ALA A 62 4.67 -9.24 7.98
CA ALA A 62 4.07 -10.57 7.93
C ALA A 62 4.87 -11.65 8.68
N ALA A 63 6.17 -11.41 8.93
CA ALA A 63 7.05 -12.41 9.54
C ALA A 63 6.82 -12.62 11.05
N ASP A 64 6.44 -11.57 11.77
CA ASP A 64 6.09 -11.64 13.20
C ASP A 64 4.57 -11.58 13.43
N GLY A 65 3.78 -11.24 12.39
CA GLY A 65 2.33 -11.14 12.48
C GLY A 65 1.86 -9.93 13.29
N LEU A 66 2.76 -8.98 13.57
CA LEU A 66 2.48 -7.81 14.38
C LEU A 66 2.33 -6.55 13.54
N TRP A 67 1.38 -5.71 13.95
CA TRP A 67 1.22 -4.35 13.46
C TRP A 67 1.16 -3.40 14.63
N GLU A 68 2.15 -2.50 14.76
CA GLU A 68 2.31 -1.63 15.93
C GLU A 68 2.31 -2.42 17.25
N GLU A 69 3.04 -3.54 17.30
CA GLU A 69 3.11 -4.45 18.46
C GLU A 69 1.80 -5.18 18.82
N HIS A 70 0.76 -5.08 17.98
CA HIS A 70 -0.49 -5.83 18.13
C HIS A 70 -0.60 -6.98 17.13
N ARG A 71 -1.19 -8.10 17.52
CA ARG A 71 -1.55 -9.19 16.59
C ARG A 71 -2.63 -8.69 15.64
N VAL A 72 -2.46 -8.89 14.34
CA VAL A 72 -3.40 -8.37 13.32
C VAL A 72 -4.83 -8.84 13.54
N GLU A 73 -5.02 -10.08 13.98
CA GLU A 73 -6.32 -10.67 14.29
C GLU A 73 -7.06 -10.04 15.48
N ASP A 74 -6.37 -9.26 16.32
CA ASP A 74 -6.97 -8.52 17.43
C ASP A 74 -7.49 -7.16 16.99
N VAL A 75 -6.90 -6.59 15.94
CA VAL A 75 -7.04 -5.17 15.63
C VAL A 75 -7.49 -4.86 14.21
N ALA A 76 -7.40 -5.80 13.27
CA ALA A 76 -7.68 -5.56 11.85
C ALA A 76 -8.71 -6.55 11.25
N THR A 77 -9.49 -7.23 12.10
CA THR A 77 -10.54 -8.19 11.70
C THR A 77 -11.91 -7.78 12.28
N PRO A 78 -13.02 -8.14 11.62
CA PRO A 78 -14.37 -8.00 12.20
C PRO A 78 -14.53 -8.75 13.52
N GLU A 79 -13.93 -9.94 13.64
CA GLU A 79 -13.99 -10.76 14.85
C GLU A 79 -13.21 -10.12 16.01
N GLY A 80 -12.07 -9.50 15.70
CA GLY A 80 -11.30 -8.70 16.67
C GLY A 80 -12.09 -7.48 17.15
N PHE A 81 -12.74 -6.77 16.22
CA PHE A 81 -13.62 -5.65 16.56
C PHE A 81 -14.82 -6.10 17.41
N ALA A 82 -15.48 -7.21 17.07
CA ALA A 82 -16.59 -7.74 17.86
C ALA A 82 -16.14 -8.17 19.27
N ARG A 83 -14.93 -8.74 19.39
CA ARG A 83 -14.34 -9.17 20.66
C ARG A 83 -13.96 -7.99 21.56
N ASN A 84 -13.33 -6.95 21.01
CA ASN A 84 -12.91 -5.78 21.78
C ASN A 84 -12.95 -4.49 20.93
N PRO A 85 -14.12 -3.85 20.78
CA PRO A 85 -14.25 -2.64 19.98
C PRO A 85 -13.36 -1.51 20.49
N GLY A 86 -13.19 -1.40 21.81
CA GLY A 86 -12.38 -0.36 22.44
C GLY A 86 -10.91 -0.43 22.02
N LEU A 87 -10.31 -1.64 22.07
CA LEU A 87 -8.94 -1.86 21.62
C LEU A 87 -8.76 -1.46 20.15
N VAL A 88 -9.66 -1.90 19.28
CA VAL A 88 -9.59 -1.59 17.85
C VAL A 88 -9.74 -0.09 17.61
N GLN A 89 -10.67 0.58 18.29
CA GLN A 89 -10.85 2.03 18.12
C GLN A 89 -9.62 2.80 18.61
N THR A 90 -9.10 2.49 19.80
CA THR A 90 -7.85 3.10 20.31
C THR A 90 -6.71 2.91 19.33
N PHE A 91 -6.57 1.70 18.79
CA PHE A 91 -5.57 1.38 17.79
C PHE A 91 -5.71 2.25 16.55
N TYR A 92 -6.88 2.30 15.89
CA TYR A 92 -7.06 3.12 14.68
C TYR A 92 -7.00 4.63 14.95
N ASN A 93 -7.50 5.12 16.09
CA ASN A 93 -7.40 6.53 16.50
C ASN A 93 -5.93 6.96 16.59
N ALA A 94 -5.06 6.15 17.20
CA ALA A 94 -3.64 6.44 17.27
C ALA A 94 -3.00 6.63 15.88
N ARG A 95 -3.39 5.84 14.86
CA ARG A 95 -2.86 6.05 13.50
C ARG A 95 -3.51 7.22 12.78
N ARG A 96 -4.78 7.55 13.04
CA ARG A 96 -5.38 8.79 12.49
C ARG A 96 -4.63 10.01 13.00
N GLN A 97 -4.32 10.03 14.30
CA GLN A 97 -3.52 11.08 14.91
C GLN A 97 -2.10 11.12 14.32
N GLN A 98 -1.45 9.96 14.18
CA GLN A 98 -0.12 9.86 13.57
C GLN A 98 -0.12 10.38 12.12
N LEU A 99 -1.05 9.93 11.28
CA LEU A 99 -1.12 10.30 9.85
C LEU A 99 -1.29 11.81 9.64
N GLN A 100 -1.95 12.48 10.58
CA GLN A 100 -2.19 13.92 10.56
C GLN A 100 -1.04 14.74 11.15
N GLN A 101 0.00 14.11 11.70
CA GLN A 101 1.15 14.84 12.19
C GLN A 101 1.87 15.57 11.04
N PRO A 102 2.38 16.81 11.26
CA PRO A 102 3.01 17.60 10.21
C PRO A 102 4.21 16.93 9.53
N GLU A 103 4.94 16.07 10.24
CA GLU A 103 6.09 15.32 9.73
C GLU A 103 5.72 14.19 8.77
N ILE A 104 4.51 13.65 8.86
CA ILE A 104 4.04 12.59 7.97
C ILE A 104 3.62 13.24 6.66
N GLN A 105 4.49 13.21 5.65
CA GLN A 105 4.26 13.81 4.34
C GLN A 105 4.55 12.82 3.21
N PRO A 106 3.96 13.01 2.01
CA PRO A 106 4.32 12.20 0.86
C PRO A 106 5.82 12.30 0.55
N ASN A 107 6.47 11.14 0.40
CA ASN A 107 7.88 11.07 0.02
C ASN A 107 8.06 11.10 -1.51
N ALA A 108 9.33 11.00 -1.94
CA ALA A 108 9.70 11.05 -3.35
C ALA A 108 9.00 9.97 -4.22
N ALA A 109 8.69 8.80 -3.67
CA ALA A 109 8.02 7.73 -4.42
C ALA A 109 6.56 8.11 -4.73
N HIS A 110 5.82 8.66 -3.77
CA HIS A 110 4.44 9.13 -3.99
C HIS A 110 4.42 10.26 -5.02
N LEU A 111 5.31 11.24 -4.88
CA LEU A 111 5.41 12.37 -5.82
C LEU A 111 5.80 11.91 -7.24
N ALA A 112 6.62 10.86 -7.37
CA ALA A 112 6.96 10.29 -8.66
C ALA A 112 5.75 9.60 -9.32
N LEU A 113 4.92 8.92 -8.55
CA LEU A 113 3.69 8.30 -9.07
C LEU A 113 2.64 9.34 -9.46
N ALA A 114 2.51 10.44 -8.72
CA ALA A 114 1.66 11.56 -9.11
C ALA A 114 2.08 12.17 -10.45
N LYS A 115 3.39 12.39 -10.65
CA LYS A 115 3.93 12.87 -11.94
C LYS A 115 3.72 11.86 -13.08
N LEU A 116 3.82 10.57 -12.78
CA LEU A 116 3.55 9.52 -13.78
C LEU A 116 2.08 9.50 -14.19
N GLU A 117 1.16 9.68 -13.23
CA GLU A 117 -0.27 9.83 -13.50
C GLU A 117 -0.53 11.04 -14.39
N GLU A 118 0.05 12.21 -14.08
CA GLU A 118 -0.09 13.42 -14.89
C GLU A 118 0.37 13.19 -16.35
N ALA A 119 1.47 12.47 -16.55
CA ALA A 119 2.00 12.18 -17.88
C ALA A 119 1.16 11.17 -18.69
N LEU A 120 0.45 10.26 -18.01
CA LEU A 120 -0.29 9.17 -18.66
C LEU A 120 -1.80 9.42 -18.74
N GLY A 121 -2.35 10.27 -17.88
CA GLY A 121 -3.78 10.58 -17.80
C GLY A 121 -4.62 9.35 -17.44
N ASP A 122 -5.69 9.12 -18.20
CA ASP A 122 -6.64 8.01 -18.05
C ASP A 122 -6.02 6.61 -18.25
N ARG A 123 -4.78 6.55 -18.73
CA ARG A 123 -4.02 5.31 -18.91
C ARG A 123 -3.25 4.88 -17.67
N PHE A 124 -3.32 5.66 -16.58
CA PHE A 124 -2.71 5.29 -15.30
C PHE A 124 -3.78 4.92 -14.28
N LEU A 125 -3.55 3.83 -13.54
CA LEU A 125 -4.36 3.43 -12.40
C LEU A 125 -3.44 3.05 -11.23
N LEU A 126 -3.67 3.65 -10.07
CA LEU A 126 -2.98 3.29 -8.84
C LEU A 126 -3.89 2.43 -7.97
N VAL A 127 -3.42 1.24 -7.59
CA VAL A 127 -4.05 0.38 -6.61
C VAL A 127 -3.14 0.35 -5.37
N THR A 128 -3.69 0.61 -4.20
CA THR A 128 -2.91 0.65 -2.95
C THR A 128 -3.50 -0.28 -1.90
N GLN A 129 -2.63 -1.08 -1.28
CA GLN A 129 -2.90 -1.84 -0.05
C GLN A 129 -2.89 -0.95 1.19
N ASN A 130 -2.41 0.28 1.08
CA ASN A 130 -2.30 1.18 2.22
C ASN A 130 -3.67 1.78 2.54
N ILE A 131 -3.86 2.05 3.82
CA ILE A 131 -5.04 2.77 4.33
C ILE A 131 -4.74 4.25 4.61
N ASP A 132 -3.48 4.68 4.48
CA ASP A 132 -3.10 6.09 4.54
C ASP A 132 -3.55 6.86 3.30
N ASN A 133 -3.48 8.20 3.34
CA ASN A 133 -3.87 9.07 2.23
C ASN A 133 -2.67 9.80 1.57
N LEU A 134 -1.48 9.19 1.61
CA LEU A 134 -0.26 9.84 1.11
C LEU A 134 -0.24 9.97 -0.43
N HIS A 135 -0.92 9.10 -1.15
CA HIS A 135 -1.06 9.19 -2.61
C HIS A 135 -1.92 10.40 -3.01
N GLU A 136 -3.07 10.59 -2.35
CA GLU A 136 -3.96 11.74 -2.56
C GLU A 136 -3.22 13.04 -2.25
N ARG A 137 -2.50 13.07 -1.13
CA ARG A 137 -1.69 14.23 -0.72
C ARG A 137 -0.53 14.51 -1.67
N ALA A 138 -0.02 13.50 -2.37
CA ALA A 138 0.99 13.67 -3.42
C ALA A 138 0.41 14.20 -4.74
N GLY A 139 -0.91 14.12 -4.92
CA GLY A 139 -1.63 14.59 -6.10
C GLY A 139 -2.16 13.49 -7.00
N ASN A 140 -2.05 12.21 -6.62
CA ASN A 140 -2.70 11.12 -7.36
C ASN A 140 -4.23 11.25 -7.26
N ARG A 141 -4.95 10.92 -8.34
CA ARG A 141 -6.43 11.06 -8.41
C ARG A 141 -7.12 9.75 -8.74
N ASN A 142 -6.53 8.92 -9.62
CA ASN A 142 -7.09 7.64 -10.02
C ASN A 142 -6.55 6.52 -9.11
N ILE A 143 -7.09 6.45 -7.89
CA ILE A 143 -6.63 5.55 -6.82
C ILE A 143 -7.73 4.56 -6.43
N ILE A 144 -7.36 3.30 -6.21
CA ILE A 144 -8.21 2.26 -5.60
C ILE A 144 -7.56 1.79 -4.29
N HIS A 145 -8.25 2.00 -3.18
CA HIS A 145 -7.90 1.47 -1.86
C HIS A 145 -8.49 0.07 -1.65
N MET A 146 -7.65 -0.96 -1.73
CA MET A 146 -8.13 -2.33 -1.55
C MET A 146 -8.39 -2.70 -0.08
N HIS A 147 -7.77 -1.99 0.86
CA HIS A 147 -7.92 -2.24 2.30
C HIS A 147 -8.69 -1.12 3.02
N GLY A 148 -9.48 -0.34 2.28
CA GLY A 148 -10.18 0.81 2.85
C GLY A 148 -9.23 1.97 3.19
N GLU A 149 -9.76 2.92 3.97
CA GLU A 149 -9.11 4.21 4.20
C GLU A 149 -9.21 4.57 5.69
N LEU A 150 -8.11 5.06 6.26
CA LEU A 150 -7.94 5.31 7.69
C LEU A 150 -8.80 6.47 8.19
N LEU A 151 -8.95 7.52 7.37
CA LEU A 151 -9.77 8.70 7.65
C LEU A 151 -11.25 8.49 7.30
N LYS A 152 -11.68 7.23 7.16
CA LYS A 152 -13.08 6.86 6.95
C LYS A 152 -13.56 5.86 7.99
N VAL A 153 -14.83 5.99 8.33
CA VAL A 153 -15.56 5.07 9.21
C VAL A 153 -16.74 4.49 8.48
N ARG A 154 -17.17 3.30 8.92
CA ARG A 154 -18.30 2.57 8.38
C ARG A 154 -19.36 2.41 9.45
N CYS A 155 -20.62 2.67 9.12
CA CYS A 155 -21.74 2.29 9.97
C CYS A 155 -21.82 0.75 10.04
N SER A 156 -21.86 0.20 11.25
CA SER A 156 -21.91 -1.26 11.46
C SER A 156 -23.22 -1.90 11.00
N GLN A 157 -24.27 -1.11 10.77
CA GLN A 157 -25.59 -1.59 10.36
C GLN A 157 -25.88 -1.35 8.87
N SER A 158 -25.83 -0.09 8.41
CA SER A 158 -26.13 0.24 7.01
C SER A 158 -24.95 0.03 6.06
N GLY A 159 -23.73 -0.05 6.59
CA GLY A 159 -22.52 -0.08 5.80
C GLY A 159 -22.13 1.26 5.17
N GLN A 160 -22.87 2.34 5.42
CA GLN A 160 -22.54 3.68 4.89
C GLN A 160 -21.15 4.11 5.37
N ILE A 161 -20.39 4.72 4.47
CA ILE A 161 -19.05 5.24 4.72
C ILE A 161 -19.13 6.75 4.96
N LEU A 162 -18.38 7.23 5.95
CA LEU A 162 -18.31 8.63 6.34
C LEU A 162 -16.84 9.04 6.44
N GLU A 163 -16.53 10.27 6.01
CA GLU A 163 -15.25 10.91 6.32
C GLU A 163 -15.16 11.18 7.83
N TRP A 164 -14.01 10.88 8.42
CA TRP A 164 -13.78 11.03 9.85
C TRP A 164 -12.30 11.26 10.14
N ASN A 165 -11.94 12.53 10.35
CA ASN A 165 -10.57 12.93 10.64
C ASN A 165 -10.22 12.82 12.12
N GLY A 166 -11.20 12.89 13.03
CA GLY A 166 -10.97 12.85 14.47
C GLY A 166 -10.82 11.45 15.04
N ASP A 167 -10.72 11.38 16.36
CA ASP A 167 -10.90 10.15 17.10
C ASP A 167 -12.36 9.69 16.99
N VAL A 168 -12.56 8.37 16.96
CA VAL A 168 -13.89 7.75 17.09
C VAL A 168 -14.04 7.31 18.54
N MET A 169 -15.00 7.91 19.23
CA MET A 169 -15.36 7.61 20.61
C MET A 169 -16.53 6.61 20.67
N PRO A 170 -16.71 5.87 21.77
CA PRO A 170 -17.83 4.93 21.92
C PRO A 170 -19.22 5.56 21.73
N GLU A 171 -19.37 6.83 22.06
CA GLU A 171 -20.58 7.63 21.89
C GLU A 171 -20.86 8.05 20.44
N ASP A 172 -19.85 7.99 19.55
CA ASP A 172 -20.03 8.36 18.16
C ASP A 172 -20.86 7.31 17.42
N LYS A 173 -22.02 7.76 16.91
CA LYS A 173 -22.97 6.92 16.19
C LYS A 173 -23.22 7.46 14.78
N CYS A 174 -23.65 6.56 13.90
CA CYS A 174 -24.03 6.96 12.56
C CYS A 174 -25.31 7.82 12.55
N HIS A 175 -25.44 8.68 11.55
CA HIS A 175 -26.64 9.47 11.30
C HIS A 175 -27.59 8.87 10.25
N CYS A 176 -27.22 7.75 9.62
CA CYS A 176 -28.01 7.13 8.55
C CYS A 176 -29.06 6.12 9.01
N CYS A 177 -28.92 5.60 10.23
CA CYS A 177 -29.83 4.58 10.75
C CYS A 177 -30.89 5.24 11.63
N GLN A 178 -32.12 4.71 11.59
CA GLN A 178 -33.20 5.16 12.46
C GLN A 178 -32.83 5.06 13.94
N PHE A 179 -32.15 3.96 14.30
CA PHE A 179 -31.48 3.81 15.58
C PHE A 179 -29.97 3.97 15.34
N PRO A 180 -29.32 5.01 15.89
CA PRO A 180 -27.91 5.27 15.63
C PRO A 180 -27.02 4.09 16.02
N ALA A 181 -26.35 3.49 15.03
CA ALA A 181 -25.47 2.35 15.21
C ALA A 181 -24.02 2.80 15.49
N PRO A 182 -23.22 1.99 16.21
CA PRO A 182 -21.79 2.26 16.40
C PRO A 182 -21.03 2.33 15.08
N LEU A 183 -20.11 3.29 15.00
CA LEU A 183 -19.17 3.40 13.90
C LEU A 183 -17.98 2.45 14.11
N ARG A 184 -17.42 1.93 13.02
CA ARG A 184 -16.20 1.12 13.03
C ARG A 184 -15.21 1.63 11.97
N PRO A 185 -13.91 1.37 12.11
CA PRO A 185 -12.93 1.71 11.07
C PRO A 185 -13.25 1.05 9.73
N ARG A 186 -13.05 1.76 8.61
CA ARG A 186 -13.22 1.20 7.26
C ARG A 186 -12.09 0.22 6.87
N GLY A 187 -10.96 0.25 7.57
CA GLY A 187 -9.79 -0.58 7.28
C GLY A 187 -9.76 -1.98 7.90
N LEU A 188 -10.91 -2.49 8.36
CA LEU A 188 -11.02 -3.84 8.93
C LEU A 188 -11.23 -4.87 7.81
N THR A 189 -10.15 -5.32 7.16
CA THR A 189 -10.26 -6.04 5.88
C THR A 189 -9.93 -7.52 5.94
N PHE A 190 -9.22 -8.00 6.97
CA PHE A 190 -8.93 -9.42 7.09
C PHE A 190 -10.22 -10.17 7.43
N GLY A 191 -10.70 -11.00 6.50
CA GLY A 191 -11.93 -11.79 6.66
C GLY A 191 -13.21 -11.13 6.13
N GLU A 192 -13.16 -9.88 5.66
CA GLU A 192 -14.29 -9.25 4.94
C GLU A 192 -14.20 -9.50 3.43
N MET A 193 -15.35 -9.74 2.77
CA MET A 193 -15.50 -9.70 1.31
C MET A 193 -16.12 -8.37 0.88
#